data_AF-A0A7W1ZVM2-F1
#
_entry.id   AF-A0A7W1ZVM2-F1
#
_cell.length_a   1.000
_cell.length_b   1.000
_cell.length_c   1.000
_cell.angle_alpha   90.00
_cell.angle_beta   90.00
_cell.angle_gamma   90.00
#
_symmetry.space_group_name_H-M   'P 1'
#
loop_
_entity.id
_entity.type
_entity.pdbx_description
1 polymer ?
#
loop_
_entity_poly.entity_id
_entity_poly.type
_entity_poly.pdbx_seq_one_letter_code
_entity_poly.pdbx_strand_id
1 'polypeptide(L)'
;MKKIVTCLLLCSSFISADIFSQKPVFDQTAGSLRLAIDRTGKIVVLEDATAGVNYIDNRAASYLLSIRKYSARDSSAMFTPRALKVIEQTSAGSKLELSYDEGIKLSVLIIRKPGYFRIELTGAGNAKNIRQISWGPYRTTMNGLIGNCIGFNRSDQFSVGLLSLEPNTDGYLSNYSVEAAFYTAKGSGMQLTAFDHTRGQFVKSYENGHEDLRKALPVPGLTVIGSAIALTGCPSGDKNELAMIEKVELGEKLPHPEFEGKWNKYSRQADKLNVWSYNYSQQNFAGYLDISKEMGAKILYRNPGFFKNWGHF
;
A
#
# COMPACT_ATOMS: atom_id res chain seq x y z
N MET A 1 -57.30 -56.39 -17.87
CA MET A 1 -55.82 -56.37 -17.80
C MET A 1 -55.34 -55.08 -18.45
N LYS A 2 -54.88 -54.13 -17.65
CA LYS A 2 -54.39 -52.81 -18.06
C LYS A 2 -52.87 -52.86 -18.17
N LYS A 3 -52.28 -52.31 -19.23
CA LYS A 3 -50.93 -51.72 -19.19
C LYS A 3 -50.93 -50.45 -20.03
N ILE A 4 -51.18 -49.33 -19.35
CA ILE A 4 -50.91 -47.99 -19.86
C ILE A 4 -49.44 -47.74 -19.55
N VAL A 5 -48.62 -47.59 -20.58
CA VAL A 5 -47.21 -47.20 -20.45
C VAL A 5 -47.16 -45.69 -20.44
N THR A 6 -47.03 -45.10 -19.26
CA THR A 6 -46.79 -43.67 -19.06
C THR A 6 -45.32 -43.38 -19.36
N CYS A 7 -45.04 -42.72 -20.47
CA CYS A 7 -43.72 -42.21 -20.81
C CYS A 7 -43.50 -40.89 -20.06
N LEU A 8 -42.77 -40.91 -18.94
CA LEU A 8 -42.35 -39.72 -18.22
C LEU A 8 -41.19 -39.06 -18.98
N LEU A 9 -41.50 -38.00 -19.72
CA LEU A 9 -40.51 -37.05 -20.21
C LEU A 9 -40.02 -36.21 -19.02
N LEU A 10 -38.88 -36.61 -18.45
CA LEU A 10 -38.09 -35.76 -17.57
C LEU A 10 -37.46 -34.64 -18.43
N CYS A 11 -38.15 -33.49 -18.50
CA CYS A 11 -37.52 -32.23 -18.89
C CYS A 11 -36.50 -31.84 -17.80
N SER A 12 -35.27 -32.30 -17.94
CA SER A 12 -34.12 -31.75 -17.21
C SER A 12 -33.92 -30.31 -17.67
N SER A 13 -34.47 -29.37 -16.92
CA SER A 13 -34.09 -27.96 -16.98
C SER A 13 -32.62 -27.86 -16.58
N PHE A 14 -31.75 -27.88 -17.58
CA PHE A 14 -30.41 -27.33 -17.44
C PHE A 14 -30.59 -25.83 -17.17
N ILE A 15 -30.67 -25.46 -15.89
CA ILE A 15 -30.32 -24.11 -15.47
C ILE A 15 -28.83 -24.00 -15.82
N SER A 16 -28.53 -23.44 -16.99
CA SER A 16 -27.26 -22.80 -17.23
C SER A 16 -27.12 -21.81 -16.08
N ALA A 17 -26.33 -22.15 -15.07
CA ALA A 17 -25.75 -21.15 -14.22
C ALA A 17 -24.79 -20.39 -15.12
N ASP A 18 -25.35 -19.44 -15.88
CA ASP A 18 -24.60 -18.28 -16.34
C ASP A 18 -24.07 -17.66 -15.05
N ILE A 19 -22.86 -18.06 -14.66
CA ILE A 19 -22.01 -17.30 -13.77
C ILE A 19 -21.73 -16.03 -14.59
N PHE A 20 -22.71 -15.12 -14.58
CA PHE A 20 -22.53 -13.76 -15.01
C PHE A 20 -21.40 -13.25 -14.14
N SER A 21 -20.19 -13.24 -14.70
CA SER A 21 -19.15 -12.33 -14.26
C SER A 21 -19.76 -10.95 -14.42
N GLN A 22 -20.39 -10.46 -13.34
CA GLN A 22 -21.06 -9.18 -13.38
C GLN A 22 -20.04 -8.13 -13.78
N LYS A 23 -20.43 -7.29 -14.73
CA LYS A 23 -19.55 -6.25 -15.26
C LYS A 23 -18.97 -5.44 -14.09
N PRO A 24 -17.67 -5.11 -14.12
CA PRO A 24 -17.08 -4.26 -13.11
C PRO A 24 -17.82 -2.93 -13.04
N VAL A 25 -17.99 -2.39 -11.84
CA VAL A 25 -18.66 -1.11 -11.62
C VAL A 25 -17.70 0.07 -11.85
N PHE A 26 -16.39 -0.18 -11.73
CA PHE A 26 -15.33 0.74 -12.13
C PHE A 26 -14.39 -0.02 -13.07
N ASP A 27 -14.08 0.53 -14.23
CA ASP A 27 -13.14 -0.03 -15.20
C ASP A 27 -12.50 1.10 -15.99
N GLN A 28 -11.24 1.40 -15.70
CA GLN A 28 -10.50 2.49 -16.32
C GLN A 28 -9.04 2.15 -16.48
N THR A 29 -8.36 2.89 -17.35
CA THR A 29 -6.92 2.80 -17.58
C THR A 29 -6.23 4.13 -17.24
N ALA A 30 -5.08 4.06 -16.58
CA ALA A 30 -4.18 5.18 -16.36
C ALA A 30 -2.75 4.79 -16.80
N GLY A 31 -2.24 5.47 -17.83
CA GLY A 31 -1.01 5.01 -18.49
C GLY A 31 -1.20 3.63 -19.11
N SER A 32 -0.31 2.69 -18.78
CA SER A 32 -0.38 1.29 -19.20
C SER A 32 -1.08 0.38 -18.19
N LEU A 33 -1.58 0.91 -17.05
CA LEU A 33 -2.28 0.11 -16.05
C LEU A 33 -3.80 0.23 -16.22
N ARG A 34 -4.47 -0.91 -16.41
CA ARG A 34 -5.93 -1.00 -16.30
C ARG A 34 -6.34 -1.54 -14.94
N LEU A 35 -7.30 -0.88 -14.31
CA LEU A 35 -7.88 -1.22 -13.02
C LEU A 35 -9.39 -1.43 -13.18
N ALA A 36 -9.88 -2.61 -12.81
CA ALA A 36 -11.33 -2.85 -12.72
C ALA A 36 -11.74 -3.44 -11.38
N ILE A 37 -12.87 -2.97 -10.86
CA ILE A 37 -13.39 -3.26 -9.52
C ILE A 37 -14.85 -3.68 -9.63
N ASP A 38 -15.21 -4.78 -8.99
CA ASP A 38 -16.58 -5.29 -8.97
C ASP A 38 -17.48 -4.57 -7.96
N ARG A 39 -18.77 -4.92 -7.97
CA ARG A 39 -19.79 -4.34 -7.09
C ARG A 39 -19.56 -4.60 -5.60
N THR A 40 -18.63 -5.47 -5.22
CA THR A 40 -18.29 -5.76 -3.81
C THR A 40 -17.06 -4.97 -3.36
N GLY A 41 -16.38 -4.29 -4.28
CA GLY A 41 -15.10 -3.64 -4.02
C GLY A 41 -13.88 -4.54 -4.24
N LYS A 42 -14.07 -5.73 -4.82
CA LYS A 42 -12.98 -6.64 -5.19
C LYS A 42 -12.34 -6.15 -6.49
N ILE A 43 -11.02 -6.06 -6.51
CA ILE A 43 -10.25 -5.82 -7.74
C ILE A 43 -10.28 -7.11 -8.57
N VAL A 44 -10.79 -7.00 -9.79
CA VAL A 44 -10.93 -8.12 -10.74
C VAL A 44 -10.00 -7.99 -11.95
N VAL A 45 -9.48 -6.79 -12.19
CA VAL A 45 -8.46 -6.52 -13.21
C VAL A 45 -7.38 -5.61 -12.63
N LEU A 46 -6.14 -6.03 -12.78
CA LEU A 46 -4.92 -5.25 -12.55
C LEU A 46 -3.95 -5.63 -13.68
N GLU A 47 -4.11 -4.98 -14.81
CA GLU A 47 -3.64 -5.46 -16.12
C GLU A 47 -2.67 -4.48 -16.78
N ASP A 48 -1.62 -5.02 -17.40
CA ASP A 48 -0.89 -4.29 -18.44
C ASP A 48 -1.79 -4.17 -19.66
N ALA A 49 -2.35 -2.98 -19.84
CA ALA A 49 -3.28 -2.68 -20.93
C ALA A 49 -2.61 -2.73 -22.32
N THR A 50 -1.27 -2.68 -22.37
CA THR A 50 -0.51 -2.75 -23.63
C THR A 50 -0.37 -4.19 -24.09
N ALA A 51 -0.03 -5.09 -23.17
CA ALA A 51 0.16 -6.51 -23.45
C ALA A 51 -1.13 -7.36 -23.28
N GLY A 52 -2.17 -6.81 -22.63
CA GLY A 52 -3.39 -7.53 -22.30
C GLY A 52 -3.20 -8.61 -21.23
N VAL A 53 -2.21 -8.45 -20.34
CA VAL A 53 -1.88 -9.42 -19.29
C VAL A 53 -2.42 -8.94 -17.95
N ASN A 54 -3.42 -9.66 -17.42
CA ASN A 54 -3.97 -9.40 -16.09
C ASN A 54 -3.14 -10.10 -15.01
N TYR A 55 -2.62 -9.33 -14.06
CA TYR A 55 -1.74 -9.82 -13.01
C TYR A 55 -2.45 -10.10 -11.69
N ILE A 56 -3.72 -9.76 -11.52
CA ILE A 56 -4.41 -10.01 -10.24
C ILE A 56 -4.49 -11.52 -9.94
N ASP A 57 -4.16 -11.91 -8.71
CA ASP A 57 -4.29 -13.30 -8.29
C ASP A 57 -5.73 -13.61 -7.86
N ASN A 58 -6.46 -14.36 -8.69
CA ASN A 58 -7.84 -14.75 -8.40
C ASN A 58 -8.01 -15.85 -7.34
N ARG A 59 -6.93 -16.50 -6.89
CA ARG A 59 -6.97 -17.53 -5.83
C ARG A 59 -7.21 -16.92 -4.44
N ALA A 60 -6.87 -15.65 -4.26
CA ALA A 60 -7.08 -14.92 -3.02
C ALA A 60 -7.60 -13.51 -3.31
N ALA A 61 -8.75 -13.16 -2.76
CA ALA A 61 -9.40 -11.88 -3.05
C ALA A 61 -8.53 -10.68 -2.64
N SER A 62 -8.48 -9.68 -3.52
CA SER A 62 -7.90 -8.37 -3.28
C SER A 62 -9.03 -7.34 -3.33
N TYR A 63 -9.22 -6.58 -2.26
CA TYR A 63 -10.25 -5.54 -2.19
C TYR A 63 -9.60 -4.17 -2.25
N LEU A 64 -10.24 -3.20 -2.90
CA LEU A 64 -9.73 -1.83 -3.04
C LEU A 64 -9.28 -1.26 -1.69
N LEU A 65 -10.12 -1.40 -0.67
CA LEU A 65 -9.86 -0.87 0.67
C LEU A 65 -10.49 -1.78 1.72
N SER A 66 -9.69 -2.24 2.68
CA SER A 66 -10.16 -2.98 3.85
C SER A 66 -10.02 -2.15 5.12
N ILE A 67 -10.78 -2.48 6.16
CA ILE A 67 -10.77 -1.76 7.43
C ILE A 67 -10.50 -2.68 8.60
N ARG A 68 -9.83 -2.16 9.63
CA ARG A 68 -9.84 -2.74 10.98
C ARG A 68 -10.67 -1.85 11.87
N LYS A 69 -11.59 -2.45 12.61
CA LYS A 69 -12.42 -1.74 13.57
C LYS A 69 -11.74 -1.68 14.94
N TYR A 70 -12.15 -0.72 15.76
CA TYR A 70 -11.88 -0.79 17.19
C TYR A 70 -12.67 -1.96 17.79
N SER A 71 -12.01 -2.76 18.64
CA SER A 71 -12.65 -3.84 19.38
C SER A 71 -12.07 -3.96 20.79
N ALA A 72 -12.88 -4.45 21.74
CA ALA A 72 -12.47 -4.63 23.14
C ALA A 72 -11.33 -5.65 23.30
N ARG A 73 -11.17 -6.57 22.33
CA ARG A 73 -10.01 -7.45 22.22
C ARG A 73 -9.13 -6.96 21.09
N ASP A 74 -7.81 -7.04 21.22
CA ASP A 74 -6.87 -6.73 20.14
C ASP A 74 -7.03 -7.78 19.03
N SER A 75 -7.90 -7.49 18.06
CA SER A 75 -8.17 -8.36 16.91
C SER A 75 -7.37 -7.87 15.71
N SER A 76 -6.66 -8.80 15.07
CA SER A 76 -5.98 -8.54 13.81
C SER A 76 -6.91 -8.60 12.59
N ALA A 77 -8.19 -8.92 12.79
CA ALA A 77 -9.15 -9.14 11.72
C ALA A 77 -9.36 -7.89 10.86
N MET A 78 -9.29 -8.08 9.54
CA MET A 78 -9.62 -7.07 8.54
C MET A 78 -11.02 -7.36 7.99
N PHE A 79 -11.82 -6.32 7.83
CA PHE A 79 -13.15 -6.37 7.25
C PHE A 79 -13.11 -5.80 5.82
N THR A 80 -13.78 -6.50 4.91
CA THR A 80 -13.85 -6.15 3.50
C THR A 80 -15.19 -5.47 3.19
N PRO A 81 -15.26 -4.65 2.13
CA PRO A 81 -16.51 -4.06 1.69
C PRO A 81 -17.52 -5.14 1.30
N ARG A 82 -18.81 -4.85 1.53
CA ARG A 82 -19.96 -5.65 1.08
C ARG A 82 -20.51 -5.16 -0.25
N ALA A 83 -20.38 -3.86 -0.49
CA ALA A 83 -20.83 -3.22 -1.71
C ALA A 83 -19.94 -2.03 -2.06
N LEU A 84 -19.83 -1.76 -3.36
CA LEU A 84 -19.21 -0.58 -3.93
C LEU A 84 -20.18 0.04 -4.95
N LYS A 85 -20.32 1.36 -4.90
CA LYS A 85 -21.08 2.15 -5.87
C LYS A 85 -20.20 3.27 -6.42
N VAL A 86 -20.27 3.52 -7.72
CA VAL A 86 -19.80 4.77 -8.30
C VAL A 86 -20.91 5.80 -8.06
N ILE A 87 -20.66 6.79 -7.21
CA ILE A 87 -21.65 7.83 -6.88
C ILE A 87 -21.54 9.04 -7.80
N GLU A 88 -20.35 9.26 -8.37
CA GLU A 88 -20.09 10.31 -9.33
C GLU A 88 -18.97 9.88 -10.27
N GLN A 89 -19.10 10.17 -11.56
CA GLN A 89 -18.04 9.97 -12.53
C GLN A 89 -17.98 11.18 -13.46
N THR A 90 -16.84 11.86 -13.44
CA THR A 90 -16.56 13.02 -14.28
C THR A 90 -15.30 12.77 -15.10
N SER A 91 -14.94 13.72 -15.95
CA SER A 91 -13.63 13.74 -16.60
C SER A 91 -12.48 13.88 -15.60
N ALA A 92 -12.73 14.53 -14.45
CA ALA A 92 -11.73 14.79 -13.40
C ALA A 92 -11.48 13.56 -12.49
N GLY A 93 -12.44 12.65 -12.35
CA GLY A 93 -12.28 11.45 -11.54
C GLY A 93 -13.61 10.73 -11.25
N SER A 94 -13.50 9.63 -10.52
CA SER A 94 -14.65 8.84 -10.06
C SER A 94 -14.70 8.86 -8.53
N LYS A 95 -15.85 9.23 -7.98
CA LYS A 95 -16.13 9.13 -6.55
C LYS A 95 -16.88 7.83 -6.28
N LEU A 96 -16.33 7.01 -5.39
CA LEU A 96 -16.84 5.70 -5.02
C LEU A 96 -17.34 5.72 -3.57
N GLU A 97 -18.42 5.01 -3.28
CA GLU A 97 -18.87 4.70 -1.93
C GLU A 97 -18.69 3.20 -1.66
N LEU A 98 -17.87 2.84 -0.67
CA LEU A 98 -17.74 1.47 -0.16
C LEU A 98 -18.59 1.32 1.11
N SER A 99 -19.45 0.32 1.13
CA SER A 99 -20.29 0.00 2.30
C SER A 99 -19.77 -1.25 3.01
N TYR A 100 -19.72 -1.18 4.34
CA TYR A 100 -19.32 -2.27 5.22
C TYR A 100 -20.47 -2.58 6.19
N ASP A 101 -20.31 -3.65 6.97
CA ASP A 101 -21.22 -3.99 8.05
C ASP A 101 -21.29 -2.85 9.09
N GLU A 102 -22.32 -2.85 9.95
CA GLU A 102 -22.51 -1.86 11.03
C GLU A 102 -22.64 -0.40 10.51
N GLY A 103 -23.07 -0.23 9.26
CA GLY A 103 -23.36 1.08 8.67
C GLY A 103 -22.13 1.94 8.40
N ILE A 104 -20.92 1.37 8.41
CA ILE A 104 -19.70 2.08 8.02
C ILE A 104 -19.72 2.29 6.49
N LYS A 105 -19.43 3.52 6.08
CA LYS A 105 -19.36 3.91 4.66
C LYS A 105 -18.12 4.75 4.38
N LEU A 106 -17.34 4.38 3.37
CA LEU A 106 -16.14 5.11 2.96
C LEU A 106 -16.34 5.76 1.60
N SER A 107 -15.99 7.04 1.49
CA SER A 107 -15.93 7.79 0.23
C SER A 107 -14.50 7.78 -0.30
N VAL A 108 -14.29 7.18 -1.46
CA VAL A 108 -12.99 7.10 -2.13
C VAL A 108 -13.03 7.88 -3.43
N LEU A 109 -12.02 8.73 -3.67
CA LEU A 109 -11.86 9.45 -4.93
C LEU A 109 -10.74 8.79 -5.74
N ILE A 110 -11.02 8.44 -6.99
CA ILE A 110 -10.02 7.95 -7.95
C ILE A 110 -9.83 9.00 -9.05
N ILE A 111 -8.61 9.49 -9.20
CA ILE A 111 -8.20 10.45 -10.24
C ILE A 111 -7.19 9.77 -11.15
N ARG A 112 -7.43 9.84 -12.46
CA ARG A 112 -6.43 9.41 -13.46
C ARG A 112 -5.39 10.50 -13.63
N LYS A 113 -4.14 10.15 -13.39
CA LYS A 113 -2.98 10.98 -13.66
C LYS A 113 -2.18 10.38 -14.81
N PRO A 114 -1.29 11.13 -15.47
CA PRO A 114 -0.39 10.56 -16.47
C PRO A 114 0.46 9.42 -15.88
N GLY A 115 0.11 8.17 -16.17
CA GLY A 115 0.87 6.97 -15.76
C GLY A 115 0.37 6.24 -14.51
N TYR A 116 -0.55 6.82 -13.73
CA TYR A 116 -1.00 6.22 -12.47
C TYR A 116 -2.42 6.67 -12.06
N PHE A 117 -3.03 5.92 -11.14
CA PHE A 117 -4.22 6.36 -10.43
C PHE A 117 -3.82 6.98 -9.10
N ARG A 118 -4.25 8.23 -8.82
CA ARG A 118 -4.33 8.73 -7.44
C ARG A 118 -5.63 8.20 -6.83
N ILE A 119 -5.54 7.52 -5.69
CA ILE A 119 -6.70 6.98 -4.97
C ILE A 119 -6.65 7.51 -3.54
N GLU A 120 -7.72 8.15 -3.09
CA GLU A 120 -7.75 8.86 -1.79
C GLU A 120 -9.03 8.54 -1.01
N LEU A 121 -8.90 8.32 0.30
CA LEU A 121 -10.03 8.27 1.22
C LEU A 121 -10.46 9.69 1.60
N THR A 122 -11.51 10.19 0.97
CA THR A 122 -12.01 11.56 1.15
C THR A 122 -13.06 11.71 2.26
N GLY A 123 -13.61 10.60 2.75
CA GLY A 123 -14.58 10.64 3.84
C GLY A 123 -14.90 9.27 4.44
N ALA A 124 -15.29 9.25 5.71
CA ALA A 124 -15.67 8.04 6.42
C ALA A 124 -16.88 8.30 7.34
N GLY A 125 -18.03 7.71 7.00
CA GLY A 125 -19.18 7.58 7.88
C GLY A 125 -18.88 6.59 9.01
N ASN A 126 -19.24 6.96 10.23
CA ASN A 126 -18.89 6.21 11.44
C ASN A 126 -17.37 6.01 11.64
N ALA A 127 -16.55 7.00 11.25
CA ALA A 127 -15.08 6.97 11.36
C ALA A 127 -14.56 6.59 12.77
N LYS A 128 -15.30 6.97 13.83
CA LYS A 128 -14.99 6.60 15.22
C LYS A 128 -14.89 5.08 15.47
N ASN A 129 -15.40 4.24 14.58
CA ASN A 129 -15.33 2.79 14.70
C ASN A 129 -14.13 2.20 13.94
N ILE A 130 -13.39 3.01 13.16
CA ILE A 130 -12.30 2.57 12.30
C ILE A 130 -10.97 2.88 12.98
N ARG A 131 -10.17 1.84 13.23
CA ARG A 131 -8.82 1.94 13.80
C ARG A 131 -7.77 2.09 12.72
N GLN A 132 -7.95 1.40 11.59
CA GLN A 132 -6.97 1.32 10.51
C GLN A 132 -7.71 1.07 9.20
N ILE A 133 -7.18 1.60 8.11
CA ILE A 133 -7.52 1.18 6.75
C ILE A 133 -6.32 0.51 6.10
N SER A 134 -6.56 -0.30 5.08
CA SER A 134 -5.49 -0.91 4.29
C SER A 134 -5.84 -0.91 2.82
N TRP A 135 -5.01 -0.20 2.05
CA TRP A 135 -4.94 -0.25 0.60
C TRP A 135 -4.28 -1.58 0.23
N GLY A 136 -5.10 -2.61 0.09
CA GLY A 136 -4.65 -3.97 -0.14
C GLY A 136 -4.96 -4.93 1.02
N PRO A 137 -4.36 -6.13 0.98
CA PRO A 137 -3.29 -6.51 0.05
C PRO A 137 -3.77 -6.70 -1.38
N TYR A 138 -3.09 -6.09 -2.34
CA TYR A 138 -3.28 -6.31 -3.78
C TYR A 138 -2.37 -7.44 -4.22
N ARG A 139 -2.92 -8.65 -4.29
CA ARG A 139 -2.17 -9.87 -4.64
C ARG A 139 -2.10 -10.05 -6.15
N THR A 140 -0.91 -10.38 -6.61
CA THR A 140 -0.57 -10.53 -8.01
C THR A 140 0.06 -11.90 -8.28
N THR A 141 -0.02 -12.37 -9.52
CA THR A 141 0.66 -13.59 -9.99
C THR A 141 2.14 -13.36 -10.32
N MET A 142 2.64 -12.14 -10.11
CA MET A 142 4.03 -11.72 -10.36
C MET A 142 5.00 -12.41 -9.39
N ASN A 143 6.10 -12.97 -9.90
CA ASN A 143 7.10 -13.72 -9.12
C ASN A 143 8.53 -13.19 -9.28
N GLY A 144 8.70 -12.03 -9.93
CA GLY A 144 10.00 -11.38 -10.09
C GLY A 144 10.46 -10.67 -8.82
N LEU A 145 11.54 -9.90 -8.93
CA LEU A 145 12.04 -9.07 -7.84
C LEU A 145 10.96 -8.12 -7.33
N ILE A 146 10.91 -7.91 -6.02
CA ILE A 146 10.02 -6.92 -5.40
C ILE A 146 10.82 -5.75 -4.85
N GLY A 147 10.27 -4.56 -4.97
CA GLY A 147 10.73 -3.39 -4.25
C GLY A 147 10.04 -3.33 -2.90
N ASN A 148 10.56 -4.03 -1.89
CA ASN A 148 9.87 -4.22 -0.61
C ASN A 148 9.46 -2.87 0.05
N CYS A 149 10.40 -1.95 0.23
CA CYS A 149 10.12 -0.64 0.84
C CYS A 149 9.52 0.39 -0.13
N ILE A 150 9.81 0.27 -1.44
CA ILE A 150 9.34 1.21 -2.46
C ILE A 150 7.98 0.82 -3.05
N GLY A 151 7.44 -0.35 -2.69
CA GLY A 151 6.12 -0.81 -3.09
C GLY A 151 6.00 -1.22 -4.55
N PHE A 152 6.86 -2.09 -5.06
CA PHE A 152 6.75 -2.62 -6.43
C PHE A 152 6.74 -4.15 -6.48
N ASN A 153 5.88 -4.69 -7.35
CA ASN A 153 5.88 -6.08 -7.77
C ASN A 153 6.23 -6.18 -9.26
N ARG A 154 7.04 -7.17 -9.65
CA ARG A 154 7.54 -7.30 -11.03
C ARG A 154 7.20 -8.65 -11.67
N SER A 155 6.85 -8.60 -12.94
CA SER A 155 7.02 -9.70 -13.90
C SER A 155 8.21 -9.38 -14.83
N ASP A 156 8.51 -10.24 -15.79
CA ASP A 156 9.60 -10.00 -16.75
C ASP A 156 9.35 -8.77 -17.65
N GLN A 157 8.08 -8.40 -17.86
CA GLN A 157 7.69 -7.36 -18.84
C GLN A 157 7.05 -6.14 -18.19
N PHE A 158 6.43 -6.31 -17.03
CA PHE A 158 5.63 -5.27 -16.39
C PHE A 158 5.83 -5.22 -14.88
N SER A 159 5.76 -4.02 -14.32
CA SER A 159 5.81 -3.75 -12.89
C SER A 159 4.58 -2.98 -12.45
N VAL A 160 3.97 -3.40 -11.35
CA VAL A 160 2.89 -2.67 -10.68
C VAL A 160 3.42 -2.09 -9.39
N GLY A 161 3.16 -0.81 -9.15
CA GLY A 161 3.60 -0.10 -7.95
C GLY A 161 2.44 0.41 -7.10
N LEU A 162 2.65 0.48 -5.80
CA LEU A 162 1.76 1.04 -4.80
C LEU A 162 2.55 2.00 -3.90
N LEU A 163 2.45 3.30 -4.20
CA LEU A 163 3.21 4.35 -3.53
C LEU A 163 2.32 5.14 -2.57
N SER A 164 2.87 5.51 -1.41
CA SER A 164 2.19 6.44 -0.50
C SER A 164 2.26 7.86 -1.05
N LEU A 165 1.16 8.61 -0.89
CA LEU A 165 1.10 10.02 -1.25
C LEU A 165 0.98 10.95 -0.04
N GLU A 166 0.74 10.41 1.15
CA GLU A 166 0.37 11.19 2.34
C GLU A 166 1.09 10.65 3.58
N PRO A 167 1.56 11.51 4.50
CA PRO A 167 2.36 11.08 5.66
C PRO A 167 1.67 10.09 6.61
N ASN A 168 0.33 10.02 6.57
CA ASN A 168 -0.45 9.09 7.38
C ASN A 168 -0.61 7.70 6.72
N THR A 169 -0.04 7.48 5.54
CA THR A 169 -0.15 6.25 4.75
C THR A 169 1.23 5.64 4.58
N ASP A 170 1.44 4.41 5.04
CA ASP A 170 2.75 3.76 4.96
C ASP A 170 2.62 2.23 4.88
N GLY A 171 3.72 1.53 4.63
CA GLY A 171 3.76 0.07 4.64
C GLY A 171 3.28 -0.54 5.97
N TYR A 172 3.11 -1.86 5.99
CA TYR A 172 2.83 -2.56 7.23
C TYR A 172 4.16 -2.89 7.95
N LEU A 173 4.15 -2.82 9.28
CA LEU A 173 5.32 -3.20 10.07
C LEU A 173 5.55 -4.71 9.95
N SER A 174 6.71 -5.10 9.42
CA SER A 174 7.20 -6.47 9.29
C SER A 174 8.55 -6.57 10.01
N ASN A 175 8.57 -7.19 11.19
CA ASN A 175 9.74 -7.24 12.07
C ASN A 175 10.34 -5.84 12.32
N TYR A 176 11.42 -5.49 11.62
CA TYR A 176 12.22 -4.28 11.81
C TYR A 176 12.07 -3.25 10.68
N SER A 177 11.24 -3.53 9.67
CA SER A 177 11.03 -2.67 8.52
C SER A 177 9.55 -2.41 8.25
N VAL A 178 9.29 -1.25 7.67
CA VAL A 178 7.98 -0.93 7.09
C VAL A 178 8.01 -1.39 5.63
N GLU A 179 7.10 -2.29 5.28
CA GLU A 179 7.09 -2.98 3.99
C GLU A 179 5.84 -2.64 3.20
N ALA A 180 6.01 -2.27 1.94
CA ALA A 180 4.92 -1.97 1.01
C ALA A 180 4.66 -3.12 0.02
N ALA A 181 5.65 -3.99 -0.21
CA ALA A 181 5.55 -5.17 -1.09
C ALA A 181 6.14 -6.42 -0.43
N PHE A 182 5.55 -7.58 -0.71
CA PHE A 182 5.92 -8.86 -0.10
C PHE A 182 5.67 -10.04 -1.04
N TYR A 183 6.40 -11.14 -0.85
CA TYR A 183 6.13 -12.39 -1.56
C TYR A 183 4.93 -13.13 -0.96
N THR A 184 4.23 -13.87 -1.81
CA THR A 184 3.17 -14.82 -1.44
C THR A 184 3.59 -16.22 -1.91
N ALA A 185 2.82 -17.26 -1.53
CA ALA A 185 3.13 -18.63 -1.94
C ALA A 185 3.15 -18.86 -3.48
N LYS A 186 2.47 -18.00 -4.26
CA LYS A 186 2.29 -18.17 -5.71
C LYS A 186 2.33 -16.84 -6.48
N GLY A 187 3.05 -15.86 -5.96
CA GLY A 187 3.06 -14.49 -6.49
C GLY A 187 3.67 -13.50 -5.52
N SER A 188 3.29 -12.24 -5.66
CA SER A 188 3.66 -11.15 -4.75
C SER A 188 2.44 -10.27 -4.45
N GLY A 189 2.49 -9.49 -3.37
CA GLY A 189 1.43 -8.59 -2.96
C GLY A 189 1.97 -7.22 -2.56
N MET A 190 1.12 -6.20 -2.65
CA MET A 190 1.42 -4.85 -2.14
C MET A 190 0.36 -4.42 -1.13
N GLN A 191 0.76 -3.68 -0.11
CA GLN A 191 -0.15 -3.12 0.88
C GLN A 191 0.40 -1.84 1.50
N LEU A 192 -0.45 -0.83 1.61
CA LEU A 192 -0.22 0.36 2.44
C LEU A 192 -1.36 0.51 3.45
N THR A 193 -1.07 1.11 4.58
CA THR A 193 -1.97 1.22 5.74
C THR A 193 -1.97 2.63 6.30
N ALA A 194 -3.11 3.05 6.83
CA ALA A 194 -3.23 4.30 7.58
C ALA A 194 -3.99 4.03 8.88
N PHE A 195 -3.55 4.67 9.96
CA PHE A 195 -4.10 4.48 11.31
C PHE A 195 -4.88 5.72 11.77
N ASP A 196 -5.89 5.49 12.61
CA ASP A 196 -6.50 6.55 13.38
C ASP A 196 -5.58 6.89 14.57
N HIS A 197 -4.99 8.08 14.54
CA HIS A 197 -4.12 8.59 15.61
C HIS A 197 -4.87 9.51 16.59
N THR A 198 -6.20 9.66 16.46
CA THR A 198 -6.99 10.49 17.39
C THR A 198 -7.17 9.87 18.77
N ARG A 199 -6.64 8.67 18.99
CA ARG A 199 -6.69 7.95 20.26
C ARG A 199 -5.29 7.53 20.68
N GLY A 200 -5.09 7.49 22.00
CA GLY A 200 -3.85 6.98 22.56
C GLY A 200 -3.71 5.50 22.21
N GLN A 201 -2.54 5.12 21.72
CA GLN A 201 -2.26 3.73 21.35
C GLN A 201 -0.96 3.25 21.98
N PHE A 202 -0.94 1.97 22.33
CA PHE A 202 0.29 1.29 22.71
C PHE A 202 0.98 0.79 21.43
N VAL A 203 2.16 1.32 21.16
CA VAL A 203 3.02 0.91 20.06
C VAL A 203 3.92 -0.22 20.56
N LYS A 204 3.87 -1.39 19.91
CA LYS A 204 4.81 -2.47 20.19
C LYS A 204 6.18 -2.07 19.65
N SER A 205 7.04 -1.53 20.52
CA SER A 205 8.46 -1.30 20.20
C SER A 205 9.27 -2.55 20.54
N TYR A 206 10.24 -2.87 19.67
CA TYR A 206 11.24 -3.93 19.87
C TYR A 206 12.31 -3.54 20.90
N GLU A 207 12.36 -2.28 21.34
CA GLU A 207 13.32 -1.84 22.34
C GLU A 207 12.94 -2.35 23.75
N ASN A 208 13.93 -2.95 24.39
CA ASN A 208 13.88 -3.67 25.65
C ASN A 208 13.12 -2.90 26.75
N GLY A 209 12.08 -3.53 27.31
CA GLY A 209 11.67 -3.36 28.71
C GLY A 209 10.93 -2.09 29.14
N HIS A 210 10.83 -1.03 28.34
CA HIS A 210 10.18 0.22 28.79
C HIS A 210 8.76 0.36 28.24
N GLU A 211 7.78 -0.20 28.96
CA GLU A 211 6.35 -0.10 28.61
C GLU A 211 5.81 1.34 28.63
N ASP A 212 6.37 2.21 29.47
CA ASP A 212 5.92 3.60 29.62
C ASP A 212 6.24 4.48 28.40
N LEU A 213 7.26 4.12 27.62
CA LEU A 213 7.66 4.81 26.38
C LEU A 213 6.82 4.37 25.16
N ARG A 214 5.89 3.43 25.35
CA ARG A 214 5.11 2.83 24.25
C ARG A 214 3.76 3.49 24.02
N LYS A 215 3.38 4.48 24.84
CA LYS A 215 2.12 5.19 24.70
C LYS A 215 2.26 6.36 23.73
N ALA A 216 1.87 6.17 22.48
CA ALA A 216 1.70 7.28 21.56
C ALA A 216 0.50 8.11 22.00
N LEU A 217 0.73 9.40 22.24
CA LEU A 217 -0.33 10.34 22.59
C LEU A 217 -1.27 10.57 21.39
N PRO A 218 -2.56 10.83 21.64
CA PRO A 218 -3.48 11.22 20.58
C PRO A 218 -2.98 12.45 19.82
N VAL A 219 -3.13 12.43 18.51
CA VAL A 219 -2.91 13.59 17.63
C VAL A 219 -4.29 14.04 17.12
N PRO A 220 -4.88 15.12 17.69
CA PRO A 220 -6.20 15.60 17.28
C PRO A 220 -6.26 15.87 15.77
N GLY A 221 -7.30 15.39 15.11
CA GLY A 221 -7.51 15.57 13.66
C GLY A 221 -6.76 14.59 12.75
N LEU A 222 -5.78 13.85 13.26
CA LEU A 222 -5.05 12.85 12.46
C LEU A 222 -5.81 11.52 12.42
N THR A 223 -6.76 11.43 11.50
CA THR A 223 -7.58 10.22 11.24
C THR A 223 -7.06 9.43 10.04
N VAL A 224 -7.75 8.35 9.68
CA VAL A 224 -7.53 7.63 8.42
C VAL A 224 -7.96 8.43 7.17
N ILE A 225 -8.84 9.42 7.31
CA ILE A 225 -9.30 10.29 6.21
C ILE A 225 -8.10 11.11 5.71
N GLY A 226 -8.02 11.29 4.40
CA GLY A 226 -6.89 11.90 3.72
C GLY A 226 -5.80 10.90 3.36
N SER A 227 -5.89 9.63 3.80
CA SER A 227 -4.98 8.59 3.31
C SER A 227 -5.10 8.44 1.79
N ALA A 228 -3.97 8.45 1.09
CA ALA A 228 -3.93 8.34 -0.37
C ALA A 228 -2.73 7.56 -0.89
N ILE A 229 -2.91 6.96 -2.06
CA ILE A 229 -1.92 6.14 -2.77
C ILE A 229 -1.84 6.52 -4.25
N ALA A 230 -0.68 6.27 -4.85
CA ALA A 230 -0.54 6.13 -6.29
C ALA A 230 -0.43 4.65 -6.66
N LEU A 231 -1.42 4.15 -7.41
CA LEU A 231 -1.38 2.82 -8.02
C LEU A 231 -0.85 2.97 -9.45
N THR A 232 0.32 2.40 -9.71
CA THR A 232 1.12 2.65 -10.92
C THR A 232 1.32 1.37 -11.72
N GLY A 233 1.55 1.51 -13.03
CA GLY A 233 2.03 0.42 -13.87
C GLY A 233 2.99 0.93 -14.92
N CYS A 234 4.08 0.20 -15.15
CA CYS A 234 5.12 0.56 -16.11
C CYS A 234 5.84 -0.69 -16.65
N PRO A 235 6.54 -0.60 -17.79
CA PRO A 235 7.43 -1.66 -18.24
C PRO A 235 8.43 -2.04 -17.14
N SER A 236 8.75 -3.33 -17.01
CA SER A 236 9.62 -3.77 -15.91
C SER A 236 11.05 -3.23 -16.05
N GLY A 237 11.70 -3.02 -14.91
CA GLY A 237 13.12 -2.68 -14.83
C GLY A 237 13.39 -1.39 -14.06
N ASP A 238 14.53 -1.36 -13.36
CA ASP A 238 14.87 -0.32 -12.40
C ASP A 238 14.75 1.11 -12.96
N LYS A 239 15.15 1.33 -14.22
CA LYS A 239 15.05 2.65 -14.86
C LYS A 239 13.60 3.10 -15.05
N ASN A 240 12.71 2.19 -15.45
CA ASN A 240 11.30 2.49 -15.69
C ASN A 240 10.57 2.76 -14.39
N GLU A 241 10.91 1.99 -13.35
CA GLU A 241 10.30 2.13 -12.03
C GLU A 241 10.77 3.40 -11.32
N LEU A 242 12.06 3.73 -11.39
CA LEU A 242 12.59 5.00 -10.89
C LEU A 242 11.96 6.20 -11.62
N ALA A 243 11.83 6.14 -12.95
CA ALA A 243 11.15 7.17 -13.72
C ALA A 243 9.66 7.29 -13.35
N MET A 244 9.00 6.18 -13.00
CA MET A 244 7.62 6.21 -12.51
C MET A 244 7.51 6.83 -11.12
N ILE A 245 8.42 6.50 -10.21
CA ILE A 245 8.49 7.10 -8.86
C ILE A 245 8.71 8.61 -8.99
N GLU A 246 9.70 9.05 -9.77
CA GLU A 246 9.98 10.46 -10.00
C GLU A 246 8.78 11.20 -10.58
N LYS A 247 8.07 10.58 -11.55
CA LYS A 247 6.84 11.14 -12.11
C LYS A 247 5.74 11.35 -11.05
N VAL A 248 5.58 10.38 -10.14
CA VAL A 248 4.63 10.49 -9.03
C VAL A 248 5.08 11.57 -8.05
N GLU A 249 6.36 11.60 -7.66
CA GLU A 249 6.90 12.61 -6.75
C GLU A 249 6.66 14.03 -7.26
N LEU A 250 7.03 14.29 -8.52
CA LEU A 250 6.84 15.61 -9.13
C LEU A 250 5.36 15.95 -9.36
N GLY A 251 4.55 14.96 -9.81
CA GLY A 251 3.14 15.16 -10.11
C GLY A 251 2.25 15.40 -8.88
N GLU A 252 2.63 14.81 -7.74
CA GLU A 252 1.94 14.93 -6.46
C GLU A 252 2.63 15.93 -5.51
N LYS A 253 3.74 16.55 -5.95
CA LYS A 253 4.55 17.51 -5.17
C LYS A 253 5.09 16.91 -3.87
N LEU A 254 5.50 15.64 -3.91
CA LEU A 254 6.16 14.97 -2.81
C LEU A 254 7.60 15.47 -2.66
N PRO A 255 8.25 15.24 -1.50
CA PRO A 255 9.66 15.55 -1.33
C PRO A 255 10.53 14.91 -2.43
N HIS A 256 11.23 15.75 -3.18
CA HIS A 256 12.13 15.36 -4.26
C HIS A 256 13.55 15.88 -3.98
N PRO A 257 14.24 15.34 -2.97
CA PRO A 257 15.53 15.87 -2.54
C PRO A 257 16.62 15.61 -3.58
N GLU A 258 17.39 16.65 -3.88
CA GLU A 258 18.53 16.60 -4.78
C GLU A 258 19.85 16.79 -4.02
N PHE A 259 20.87 16.05 -4.44
CA PHE A 259 22.25 16.27 -4.04
C PHE A 259 23.04 16.71 -5.26
N GLU A 260 23.60 17.92 -5.21
CA GLU A 260 24.38 18.50 -6.31
C GLU A 260 23.59 18.56 -7.64
N GLY A 261 22.30 18.91 -7.57
CA GLY A 261 21.42 19.01 -8.74
C GLY A 261 21.01 17.66 -9.35
N LYS A 262 21.22 16.55 -8.63
CA LYS A 262 20.74 15.22 -9.03
C LYS A 262 19.81 14.67 -7.97
N TRP A 263 18.66 14.16 -8.40
CA TRP A 263 17.73 13.45 -7.52
C TRP A 263 18.45 12.36 -6.73
N ASN A 264 18.17 12.26 -5.43
CA ASN A 264 18.90 11.39 -4.53
C ASN A 264 18.84 9.91 -4.92
N LYS A 265 17.79 9.45 -5.60
CA LYS A 265 17.68 8.05 -6.05
C LYS A 265 18.49 7.74 -7.31
N TYR A 266 18.99 8.76 -8.02
CA TYR A 266 19.99 8.60 -9.10
C TYR A 266 21.41 8.96 -8.65
N SER A 267 21.53 9.79 -7.61
CA SER A 267 22.82 10.31 -7.19
C SER A 267 23.67 9.26 -6.49
N ARG A 268 24.88 9.01 -7.03
CA ARG A 268 25.92 8.21 -6.36
C ARG A 268 26.38 8.81 -5.03
N GLN A 269 26.00 10.05 -4.73
CA GLN A 269 26.24 10.65 -3.41
C GLN A 269 25.51 9.87 -2.30
N ALA A 270 24.39 9.20 -2.63
CA ALA A 270 23.68 8.33 -1.70
C ALA A 270 24.40 6.99 -1.44
N ASP A 271 25.33 6.58 -2.32
CA ASP A 271 26.14 5.35 -2.18
C ASP A 271 27.37 5.55 -1.27
N LYS A 272 27.51 6.74 -0.67
CA LYS A 272 28.67 7.06 0.18
C LYS A 272 28.73 6.16 1.41
N LEU A 273 29.94 5.69 1.71
CA LEU A 273 30.23 4.93 2.90
C LEU A 273 29.88 5.73 4.17
N ASN A 274 29.21 5.04 5.08
CA ASN A 274 28.99 5.48 6.44
C ASN A 274 29.69 4.51 7.40
N VAL A 275 30.11 5.02 8.55
CA VAL A 275 30.62 4.21 9.65
C VAL A 275 29.52 4.12 10.70
N TRP A 276 29.01 2.90 10.91
CA TRP A 276 28.09 2.60 12.00
C TRP A 276 28.82 1.82 13.08
N SER A 277 29.01 2.43 14.26
CA SER A 277 29.58 1.76 15.41
C SER A 277 28.94 2.21 16.72
N TYR A 278 28.62 1.24 17.58
CA TYR A 278 28.10 1.48 18.94
C TYR A 278 29.21 1.61 20.00
N ASN A 279 30.48 1.59 19.59
CA ASN A 279 31.61 1.45 20.52
C ASN A 279 32.43 2.73 20.70
N TYR A 280 32.05 3.83 20.07
CA TYR A 280 32.78 5.08 20.22
C TYR A 280 32.19 5.99 21.30
N SER A 281 33.06 6.62 22.07
CA SER A 281 32.80 7.57 23.14
C SER A 281 33.60 8.85 22.88
N GLN A 282 33.46 9.86 23.74
CA GLN A 282 34.28 11.07 23.65
C GLN A 282 35.79 10.78 23.72
N GLN A 283 36.19 9.68 24.39
CA GLN A 283 37.58 9.33 24.61
C GLN A 283 38.27 8.74 23.37
N ASN A 284 37.52 8.05 22.51
CA ASN A 284 38.06 7.37 21.32
C ASN A 284 37.50 7.94 20.01
N PHE A 285 36.73 9.03 20.07
CA PHE A 285 36.11 9.67 18.91
C PHE A 285 37.12 10.04 17.82
N ALA A 286 38.30 10.54 18.21
CA ALA A 286 39.37 10.88 17.26
C ALA A 286 39.78 9.67 16.39
N GLY A 287 39.94 8.49 16.98
CA GLY A 287 40.27 7.27 16.23
C GLY A 287 39.17 6.86 15.25
N TYR A 288 37.90 7.09 15.59
CA TYR A 288 36.79 6.86 14.67
C TYR A 288 36.72 7.88 13.53
N LEU A 289 37.18 9.12 13.75
CA LEU A 289 37.38 10.08 12.66
C LEU A 289 38.51 9.64 11.73
N ASP A 290 39.60 9.10 12.28
CA ASP A 290 40.71 8.58 11.47
C ASP A 290 40.26 7.38 10.62
N ILE A 291 39.56 6.40 11.21
CA ILE A 291 38.95 5.28 10.47
C ILE A 291 38.01 5.81 9.38
N SER A 292 37.14 6.77 9.71
CA SER A 292 36.20 7.34 8.73
C SER A 292 36.96 7.99 7.58
N LYS A 293 38.05 8.69 7.86
CA LYS A 293 38.90 9.35 6.86
C LYS A 293 39.62 8.33 5.97
N GLU A 294 40.19 7.28 6.55
CA GLU A 294 40.87 6.20 5.80
C GLU A 294 39.89 5.44 4.88
N MET A 295 38.67 5.19 5.35
CA MET A 295 37.60 4.58 4.56
C MET A 295 37.00 5.53 3.52
N GLY A 296 37.32 6.82 3.56
CA GLY A 296 36.65 7.85 2.76
C GLY A 296 35.18 8.05 3.13
N ALA A 297 34.74 7.56 4.29
CA ALA A 297 33.39 7.72 4.80
C ALA A 297 33.11 9.19 5.13
N LYS A 298 31.92 9.67 4.74
CA LYS A 298 31.50 11.06 4.98
C LYS A 298 30.52 11.18 6.14
N ILE A 299 30.03 10.06 6.66
CA ILE A 299 29.02 10.00 7.71
C ILE A 299 29.52 9.04 8.79
N LEU A 300 29.60 9.51 10.02
CA LEU A 300 29.80 8.70 11.22
C LEU A 300 28.49 8.68 12.02
N TYR A 301 27.84 7.53 12.11
CA TYR A 301 26.55 7.38 12.77
C TYR A 301 26.68 7.60 14.27
N ARG A 302 25.76 8.36 14.87
CA ARG A 302 25.79 8.69 16.30
C ARG A 302 25.63 7.46 17.19
N ASN A 303 26.61 7.18 18.06
CA ASN A 303 26.43 6.23 19.16
C ASN A 303 25.39 6.76 20.19
N PRO A 304 24.35 5.98 20.57
CA PRO A 304 23.46 6.36 21.68
C PRO A 304 24.22 6.77 22.94
N GLY A 305 23.79 7.86 23.59
CA GLY A 305 24.44 8.38 24.81
C GLY A 305 25.70 9.22 24.58
N PHE A 306 26.16 9.40 23.33
CA PHE A 306 27.31 10.26 23.04
C PHE A 306 27.09 11.74 23.41
N PHE A 307 25.86 12.24 23.24
CA PHE A 307 25.45 13.57 23.69
C PHE A 307 24.59 13.46 24.95
N LYS A 308 24.82 14.35 25.91
CA LYS A 308 24.10 14.38 27.20
C LYS A 308 22.60 14.66 27.04
N ASN A 309 22.24 15.46 26.05
CA ASN A 309 20.86 15.71 25.62
C ASN A 309 20.86 16.00 24.11
N TRP A 310 19.67 16.11 23.52
CA TRP A 310 19.53 16.41 22.10
C TRP A 310 19.67 17.91 21.79
N GLY A 311 19.79 18.77 22.80
CA GLY A 311 19.69 20.24 22.68
C GLY A 311 18.34 20.77 23.18
N HIS A 312 18.15 22.09 23.07
CA HIS A 312 16.85 22.74 23.27
C HIS A 312 16.15 22.83 21.90
N PHE A 313 14.95 22.27 21.78
CA PHE A 313 14.08 22.39 20.61
C PHE A 313 12.77 23.05 21.01
#